data_AF-A0A9Q0XYQ4-F1
#
_entry.id   AF-A0A9Q0XYQ4-F1
#
_cell.length_a   1.000
_cell.length_b   1.000
_cell.length_c   1.000
_cell.angle_alpha   90.00
_cell.angle_beta   90.00
_cell.angle_gamma   90.00
#
_symmetry.space_group_name_H-M   'P 1'
#
loop_
_entity.id
_entity.type
_entity.pdbx_description
1 polymer ?
#
loop_
_entity_poly.entity_id
_entity_poly.type
_entity_poly.pdbx_seq_one_letter_code
_entity_poly.pdbx_strand_id
1 'polypeptide(L)'
;MAASGDSAAASASSSSSSTPPPRSLGELGGGTQSSQRLLAYSDALLSIIATVMILPVAHTKIHPDQKFDESIQQLLATRVAVYLMTFLIVTVAWTAHVRLFQVIGHIDDILALLNLACMMVITFLPYTFSLMASFPDVPFGIFLFSCCAVIIGAIQAVIVMYGFHHPYLLNHEIQESENQVFYKYHILKIILRGPTLSFFAAIFSFFFIPLSYVFLGLVIFFPHLSHLTKWFRRKFLGQEDEVPLESFTFYLTEPLSKERIETFSDGVYAIVATLLILDICEDNVPDRTEVREKYGGNLINALGEYGPNFLAYFGSFVTIGLLWFVHHSLFLHVTKSTRLMSLLNTLSLAFIGGLPLAYQLTSEFANKSYSEIEAIQVSCVTIFFASIFQFGIWTAALFHQRETLHPLARYGGKEHAFMFVKLALYPSVSLAVFFLTCIVSELSTTLFHLTQILVPFAFLLLRLCVRIGLVALAFAMSLFRPRHHVLEEEETACLSPAETLS
;
A
#
# COMPACT_ATOMS: atom_id res chain seq x y z
N MET A 1 -45.72 50.03 -54.45
CA MET A 1 -46.33 51.35 -54.20
C MET A 1 -46.63 51.42 -52.71
N ALA A 2 -46.08 52.42 -52.03
CA ALA A 2 -46.37 52.84 -50.65
C ALA A 2 -47.88 52.89 -50.34
N ALA A 3 -48.43 52.89 -49.13
CA ALA A 3 -48.00 52.76 -47.73
C ALA A 3 -49.30 52.74 -46.87
N SER A 4 -49.14 52.48 -45.56
CA SER A 4 -49.98 52.91 -44.42
C SER A 4 -51.16 52.03 -43.96
N GLY A 5 -51.19 51.77 -42.64
CA GLY A 5 -52.38 51.37 -41.88
C GLY A 5 -52.11 50.45 -40.66
N ASP A 6 -51.70 51.02 -39.52
CA ASP A 6 -51.54 50.37 -38.21
C ASP A 6 -52.85 49.81 -37.61
N SER A 7 -52.77 48.67 -36.88
CA SER A 7 -53.39 48.51 -35.54
C SER A 7 -53.05 47.17 -34.84
N ALA A 8 -52.29 47.28 -33.75
CA ALA A 8 -52.41 46.61 -32.44
C ALA A 8 -52.59 45.08 -32.29
N ALA A 9 -51.60 44.43 -31.65
CA ALA A 9 -51.78 43.76 -30.34
C ALA A 9 -50.42 43.28 -29.80
N ALA A 10 -49.96 43.88 -28.70
CA ALA A 10 -48.73 43.56 -28.00
C ALA A 10 -48.96 42.45 -26.96
N SER A 11 -48.16 41.38 -27.02
CA SER A 11 -47.97 40.44 -25.92
C SER A 11 -46.49 40.40 -25.55
N ALA A 12 -46.21 40.73 -24.28
CA ALA A 12 -44.90 40.92 -23.71
C ALA A 12 -44.02 39.66 -23.74
N SER A 13 -42.76 39.83 -24.14
CA SER A 13 -41.65 39.01 -23.66
C SER A 13 -40.45 39.93 -23.37
N SER A 14 -40.05 39.91 -22.11
CA SER A 14 -38.98 40.71 -21.52
C SER A 14 -37.62 40.32 -22.09
N SER A 15 -36.96 41.26 -22.77
CA SER A 15 -35.55 41.19 -23.13
C SER A 15 -34.68 41.51 -21.91
N SER A 16 -34.01 40.51 -21.34
CA SER A 16 -32.87 40.73 -20.46
C SER A 16 -31.58 40.68 -21.28
N SER A 17 -30.96 41.85 -21.43
CA SER A 17 -29.61 42.02 -21.95
C SER A 17 -28.60 41.42 -20.96
N SER A 18 -28.00 40.28 -21.27
CA SER A 18 -26.82 39.76 -20.57
C SER A 18 -25.55 40.13 -21.36
N THR A 19 -24.92 41.23 -20.96
CA THR A 19 -23.49 41.46 -21.24
C THR A 19 -22.67 40.30 -20.68
N PRO A 20 -21.75 39.69 -21.47
CA PRO A 20 -20.85 38.68 -20.92
C PRO A 20 -19.92 39.33 -19.89
N PRO A 21 -19.49 38.60 -18.84
CA PRO A 21 -18.58 39.15 -17.85
C PRO A 21 -17.23 39.47 -18.50
N PRO A 22 -16.47 40.46 -17.97
CA PRO A 22 -15.16 40.78 -18.48
C PRO A 22 -14.25 39.56 -18.28
N ARG A 23 -13.69 39.04 -19.38
CA ARG A 23 -12.61 38.05 -19.33
C ARG A 23 -11.48 38.64 -18.49
N SER A 24 -11.10 37.93 -17.44
CA SER A 24 -9.94 38.27 -16.62
C SER A 24 -8.71 38.36 -17.52
N LEU A 25 -8.01 39.48 -17.42
CA LEU A 25 -6.77 39.78 -18.12
C LEU A 25 -5.60 38.99 -17.49
N GLY A 26 -5.73 37.66 -17.42
CA GLY A 26 -4.74 36.73 -16.85
C GLY A 26 -4.24 35.65 -17.82
N GLU A 27 -4.79 35.57 -19.04
CA GLU A 27 -4.36 34.63 -20.09
C GLU A 27 -3.14 35.16 -20.87
N LEU A 28 -2.06 35.51 -20.17
CA LEU A 28 -0.75 35.72 -20.77
C LEU A 28 0.31 35.00 -19.93
N GLY A 29 0.57 33.73 -20.28
CA GLY A 29 1.92 33.15 -20.20
C GLY A 29 2.34 32.40 -18.92
N GLY A 30 1.45 31.69 -18.24
CA GLY A 30 1.84 30.74 -17.19
C GLY A 30 0.82 29.61 -17.08
N GLY A 31 1.06 28.50 -17.80
CA GLY A 31 0.14 27.37 -17.86
C GLY A 31 0.14 26.56 -16.57
N THR A 32 -0.68 26.96 -15.59
CA THR A 32 -0.92 26.13 -14.41
C THR A 32 -1.73 24.90 -14.82
N GLN A 33 -1.13 23.71 -14.70
CA GLN A 33 -1.76 22.44 -15.05
C GLN A 33 -2.34 21.74 -13.81
N SER A 34 -3.30 20.83 -14.01
CA SER A 34 -3.77 19.97 -12.93
C SER A 34 -2.64 19.02 -12.51
N SER A 35 -2.43 18.88 -11.19
CA SER A 35 -1.33 18.09 -10.63
C SER A 35 -1.48 16.57 -10.81
N GLN A 36 -2.71 16.09 -11.07
CA GLN A 36 -3.09 14.68 -11.05
C GLN A 36 -2.17 13.78 -11.86
N ARG A 37 -1.88 14.12 -13.12
CA ARG A 37 -1.03 13.28 -13.99
C ARG A 37 0.40 13.16 -13.47
N LEU A 38 0.97 14.26 -12.97
CA LEU A 38 2.32 14.27 -12.40
C LEU A 38 2.38 13.43 -11.12
N LEU A 39 1.35 13.52 -10.28
CA LEU A 39 1.26 12.72 -9.05
C LEU A 39 1.10 11.23 -9.34
N ALA A 40 0.24 10.86 -10.30
CA ALA A 40 0.09 9.48 -10.74
C ALA A 40 1.39 8.92 -11.34
N TYR A 41 2.12 9.72 -12.12
CA TYR A 41 3.45 9.36 -12.62
C TYR A 41 4.45 9.11 -11.48
N SER A 42 4.50 10.01 -10.49
CA SER A 42 5.37 9.85 -9.33
C SER A 42 5.01 8.61 -8.49
N ASP A 43 3.72 8.33 -8.28
CA ASP A 43 3.26 7.14 -7.54
C ASP A 43 3.61 5.83 -8.25
N ALA A 44 3.40 5.79 -9.57
CA ALA A 44 3.79 4.65 -10.39
C ALA A 44 5.30 4.42 -10.32
N LEU A 45 6.11 5.47 -10.49
CA LEU A 45 7.57 5.34 -10.42
C LEU A 45 8.04 4.90 -9.03
N LEU A 46 7.51 5.49 -7.95
CA LEU A 46 7.89 5.16 -6.57
C LEU A 46 7.49 3.73 -6.19
N SER A 47 6.32 3.26 -6.62
CA SER A 47 5.88 1.87 -6.37
C SER A 47 6.75 0.87 -7.13
N ILE A 48 7.14 1.16 -8.39
CA ILE A 48 8.12 0.34 -9.13
C ILE A 48 9.44 0.27 -8.37
N ILE A 49 9.99 1.43 -7.99
CA ILE A 49 11.29 1.53 -7.31
C ILE A 49 11.29 0.80 -5.96
N ALA A 50 10.20 0.90 -5.18
CA ALA A 50 10.06 0.18 -3.92
C ALA A 50 10.03 -1.34 -4.15
N THR A 51 9.29 -1.83 -5.14
CA THR A 51 9.12 -3.26 -5.38
C THR A 51 10.36 -3.91 -5.98
N VAL A 52 11.03 -3.29 -6.95
CA VAL A 52 12.22 -3.89 -7.60
C VAL A 52 13.40 -4.11 -6.66
N MET A 53 13.40 -3.49 -5.47
CA MET A 53 14.38 -3.77 -4.41
C MET A 53 14.32 -5.21 -3.90
N ILE A 54 13.30 -6.00 -4.24
CA ILE A 54 13.29 -7.44 -3.94
C ILE A 54 14.26 -8.23 -4.83
N LEU A 55 14.62 -7.73 -6.02
CA LEU A 55 15.40 -8.48 -7.02
C LEU A 55 16.75 -8.99 -6.50
N PRO A 56 17.58 -8.20 -5.78
CA PRO A 56 18.84 -8.70 -5.23
C PRO A 56 18.67 -9.82 -4.19
N VAL A 57 17.48 -9.90 -3.56
CA VAL A 57 17.13 -10.97 -2.61
C VAL A 57 16.65 -12.21 -3.36
N ALA A 58 15.76 -12.00 -4.33
CA ALA A 58 15.21 -13.02 -5.22
C ALA A 58 16.32 -13.78 -5.99
N HIS A 59 17.27 -13.06 -6.60
CA HIS A 59 18.36 -13.66 -7.40
C HIS A 59 19.51 -14.23 -6.55
N THR A 60 19.29 -14.51 -5.26
CA THR A 60 20.29 -15.20 -4.44
C THR A 60 20.35 -16.65 -4.89
N LYS A 61 21.33 -16.99 -5.75
CA LYS A 61 21.51 -18.36 -6.22
C LYS A 61 21.81 -19.30 -5.05
N ILE A 62 20.92 -20.24 -4.76
CA ILE A 62 21.12 -21.30 -3.77
C ILE A 62 21.35 -22.59 -4.55
N HIS A 63 22.59 -23.10 -4.56
CA HIS A 63 22.86 -24.35 -5.26
C HIS A 63 22.17 -25.54 -4.57
N PRO A 64 21.53 -26.46 -5.31
CA PRO A 64 20.76 -27.57 -4.74
C PRO A 64 21.59 -28.56 -3.91
N ASP A 65 22.91 -28.59 -4.12
CA ASP A 65 23.86 -29.41 -3.35
C ASP A 65 24.19 -28.80 -1.98
N GLN A 66 23.82 -27.53 -1.76
CA GLN A 66 24.03 -26.82 -0.52
C GLN A 66 22.77 -26.97 0.35
N LYS A 67 22.90 -27.66 1.49
CA LYS A 67 21.84 -27.65 2.50
C LYS A 67 21.58 -26.21 2.93
N PHE A 68 20.36 -25.92 3.38
CA PHE A 68 20.02 -24.71 4.13
C PHE A 68 20.79 -24.72 5.46
N ASP A 69 22.10 -24.51 5.39
CA ASP A 69 22.97 -24.36 6.55
C ASP A 69 22.67 -23.00 7.19
N GLU A 70 22.99 -22.87 8.49
CA GLU A 70 22.74 -21.64 9.28
C GLU A 70 23.30 -20.38 8.59
N SER A 71 24.38 -20.52 7.81
CA SER A 71 25.00 -19.44 7.04
C SER A 71 24.11 -18.89 5.92
N ILE A 72 23.40 -19.76 5.17
CA ILE A 72 22.48 -19.34 4.10
C ILE A 72 21.24 -18.71 4.72
N GLN A 73 20.72 -19.30 5.80
CA GLN A 73 19.58 -18.73 6.53
C GLN A 73 19.89 -17.33 7.05
N GLN A 74 21.08 -17.13 7.64
CA GLN A 74 21.50 -15.81 8.12
C GLN A 74 21.72 -14.81 6.98
N LEU A 75 22.28 -15.25 5.84
CA LEU A 75 22.45 -14.40 4.67
C LEU A 75 21.10 -13.96 4.09
N LEU A 76 20.18 -14.91 3.88
CA LEU A 76 18.84 -14.62 3.35
C LEU A 76 18.05 -13.73 4.29
N ALA A 77 18.08 -14.02 5.61
CA ALA A 77 17.43 -13.18 6.62
C ALA A 77 17.99 -11.74 6.61
N THR A 78 19.31 -11.60 6.47
CA THR A 78 19.94 -10.28 6.35
C THR A 78 19.43 -9.56 5.10
N ARG A 79 19.46 -10.21 3.93
CA ARG A 79 18.98 -9.62 2.65
C ARG A 79 17.50 -9.23 2.71
N VAL A 80 16.64 -10.07 3.28
CA VAL A 80 15.22 -9.76 3.49
C VAL A 80 15.04 -8.58 4.43
N ALA A 81 15.81 -8.49 5.52
CA ALA A 81 15.75 -7.35 6.43
C ALA A 81 16.19 -6.04 5.73
N VAL A 82 17.23 -6.09 4.89
CA VAL A 82 17.65 -4.91 4.11
C VAL A 82 16.60 -4.53 3.07
N TYR A 83 15.96 -5.50 2.41
CA TYR A 83 14.82 -5.25 1.52
C TYR A 83 13.68 -4.55 2.25
N LEU A 84 13.22 -5.07 3.40
CA LEU A 84 12.15 -4.46 4.17
C LEU A 84 12.51 -3.04 4.60
N MET A 85 13.73 -2.83 5.08
CA MET A 85 14.22 -1.51 5.47
C MET A 85 14.15 -0.52 4.29
N THR A 86 14.61 -0.92 3.11
CA THR A 86 14.66 -0.03 1.95
C THR A 86 13.29 0.24 1.34
N PHE A 87 12.42 -0.77 1.24
CA PHE A 87 11.01 -0.60 0.87
C PHE A 87 10.32 0.44 1.78
N LEU A 88 10.55 0.35 3.09
CA LEU A 88 9.99 1.28 4.07
C LEU A 88 10.56 2.70 3.91
N ILE A 89 11.87 2.85 3.65
CA ILE A 89 12.48 4.16 3.41
C ILE A 89 11.89 4.84 2.16
N VAL A 90 11.74 4.10 1.06
CA VAL A 90 11.12 4.62 -0.17
C VAL A 90 9.66 5.02 0.11
N THR A 91 8.93 4.24 0.90
CA THR A 91 7.54 4.56 1.26
C THR A 91 7.44 5.79 2.17
N VAL A 92 8.41 6.02 3.06
CA VAL A 92 8.50 7.27 3.85
C VAL A 92 8.77 8.47 2.94
N ALA A 93 9.66 8.33 1.96
CA ALA A 93 9.93 9.37 0.96
C ALA A 93 8.69 9.68 0.10
N TRP A 94 7.96 8.64 -0.33
CA TRP A 94 6.67 8.77 -1.01
C TRP A 94 5.64 9.49 -0.13
N THR A 95 5.53 9.13 1.15
CA THR A 95 4.61 9.79 2.08
C THR A 95 4.95 11.27 2.23
N ALA A 96 6.23 11.63 2.33
CA ALA A 96 6.68 13.02 2.35
C ALA A 96 6.32 13.77 1.05
N HIS A 97 6.47 13.11 -0.10
CA HIS A 97 6.06 13.64 -1.40
C HIS A 97 4.55 13.86 -1.49
N VAL A 98 3.72 12.91 -1.04
CA VAL A 98 2.26 13.07 -0.97
C VAL A 98 1.91 14.30 -0.13
N ARG A 99 2.52 14.46 1.04
CA ARG A 99 2.29 15.62 1.92
C ARG A 99 2.70 16.95 1.26
N LEU A 100 3.82 16.96 0.55
CA LEU A 100 4.30 18.15 -0.17
C LEU A 100 3.28 18.60 -1.23
N PHE A 101 2.74 17.66 -2.01
CA PHE A 101 1.78 17.95 -3.07
C PHE A 101 0.32 18.03 -2.61
N GLN A 102 0.02 17.78 -1.34
CA GLN A 102 -1.25 18.22 -0.72
C GLN A 102 -1.24 19.74 -0.43
N VAL A 103 -0.05 20.31 -0.19
CA VAL A 103 0.14 21.75 0.04
C VAL A 103 0.20 22.52 -1.28
N ILE A 104 0.85 21.94 -2.29
CA ILE A 104 0.98 22.53 -3.64
C ILE A 104 -0.23 22.10 -4.46
N GLY A 105 -1.19 23.00 -4.65
CA GLY A 105 -2.43 22.74 -5.39
C GLY A 105 -2.26 22.78 -6.91
N HIS A 106 -1.45 23.71 -7.41
CA HIS A 106 -1.19 23.91 -8.84
C HIS A 106 0.29 23.70 -9.18
N ILE A 107 0.54 23.20 -10.39
CA ILE A 107 1.90 22.91 -10.88
C ILE A 107 2.21 23.81 -12.07
N ASP A 108 3.42 24.35 -12.08
CA ASP A 108 4.06 25.01 -13.22
C ASP A 108 5.22 24.17 -13.77
N ASP A 109 5.81 24.61 -14.88
CA ASP A 109 6.88 23.86 -15.55
C ASP A 109 8.14 23.71 -14.67
N ILE A 110 8.44 24.70 -13.82
CA ILE A 110 9.61 24.66 -12.92
C ILE A 110 9.39 23.61 -11.82
N LEU A 111 8.23 23.58 -11.20
CA LEU A 111 7.86 22.54 -10.23
C LEU A 111 7.85 21.15 -10.87
N ALA A 112 7.36 21.04 -12.11
CA ALA A 112 7.38 19.78 -12.84
C ALA A 112 8.82 19.29 -13.08
N LEU A 113 9.74 20.18 -13.49
CA LEU A 113 11.16 19.86 -13.66
C LEU A 113 11.86 19.50 -12.34
N LEU A 114 11.57 20.22 -11.25
CA LEU A 114 12.09 19.89 -9.92
C LEU A 114 11.57 18.54 -9.44
N ASN A 115 10.29 18.23 -9.69
CA ASN A 115 9.73 16.91 -9.40
C ASN A 115 10.42 15.83 -10.24
N LEU A 116 10.65 16.07 -11.53
CA LEU A 116 11.35 15.11 -12.40
C LEU A 116 12.80 14.88 -11.92
N ALA A 117 13.51 15.92 -11.51
CA ALA A 117 14.83 15.81 -10.91
C ALA A 117 14.80 15.00 -9.60
N CYS A 118 13.78 15.21 -8.76
CA CYS A 118 13.55 14.41 -7.55
C CYS A 118 13.34 12.93 -7.91
N MET A 119 12.47 12.63 -8.89
CA MET A 119 12.21 11.26 -9.35
C MET A 119 13.48 10.61 -9.92
N MET A 120 14.30 11.34 -10.67
CA MET A 120 15.57 10.84 -11.21
C MET A 120 16.52 10.37 -10.09
N VAL A 121 16.67 11.15 -9.02
CA VAL A 121 17.52 10.74 -7.88
C VAL A 121 16.92 9.53 -7.15
N ILE A 122 15.59 9.46 -7.01
CA ILE A 122 14.88 8.32 -6.42
C ILE A 122 15.11 7.04 -7.25
N THR A 123 15.09 7.13 -8.59
CA THR A 123 15.37 5.96 -9.44
C THR A 123 16.77 5.40 -9.31
N PHE A 124 17.71 6.14 -8.72
CA PHE A 124 19.06 5.66 -8.45
C PHE A 124 19.17 4.87 -7.14
N LEU A 125 18.15 4.92 -6.26
CA LEU A 125 18.15 4.21 -4.98
C LEU A 125 18.33 2.68 -5.12
N PRO A 126 17.65 1.96 -6.05
CA PRO A 126 17.86 0.53 -6.22
C PRO A 126 19.30 0.15 -6.53
N TYR A 127 20.03 0.97 -7.29
CA TYR A 127 21.45 0.74 -7.56
C TYR A 127 22.29 0.86 -6.28
N THR A 128 22.08 1.94 -5.51
CA THR A 128 22.80 2.11 -4.23
C THR A 128 22.48 1.00 -3.23
N PHE A 129 21.24 0.51 -3.23
CA PHE A 129 20.82 -0.64 -2.44
C PHE A 129 21.50 -1.92 -2.89
N SER A 130 21.53 -2.21 -4.19
CA SER A 130 22.22 -3.38 -4.71
C SER A 130 23.69 -3.38 -4.28
N LEU A 131 24.36 -2.23 -4.32
CA LEU A 131 25.74 -2.10 -3.86
C LEU A 131 25.88 -2.37 -2.35
N MET A 132 24.96 -1.84 -1.54
CA MET A 132 24.89 -2.05 -0.10
C MET A 132 24.61 -3.51 0.27
N ALA A 133 23.75 -4.20 -0.48
CA ALA A 133 23.38 -5.60 -0.25
C ALA A 133 24.49 -6.58 -0.71
N SER A 134 25.20 -6.27 -1.80
CA SER A 134 26.31 -7.07 -2.29
C SER A 134 27.59 -6.91 -1.46
N PHE A 135 27.83 -5.73 -0.88
CA PHE A 135 29.02 -5.43 -0.08
C PHE A 135 28.66 -4.79 1.26
N PRO A 136 28.02 -5.53 2.19
CA PRO A 136 27.53 -4.98 3.45
C PRO A 136 28.64 -4.47 4.37
N ASP A 137 29.84 -5.03 4.26
CA ASP A 137 31.02 -4.64 5.05
C ASP A 137 31.72 -3.39 4.49
N VAL A 138 31.39 -2.98 3.25
CA VAL A 138 31.99 -1.83 2.60
C VAL A 138 31.11 -0.61 2.83
N PRO A 139 31.62 0.46 3.49
CA PRO A 139 30.80 1.59 3.91
C PRO A 139 30.27 2.45 2.74
N PHE A 140 30.83 2.27 1.54
CA PHE A 140 30.54 3.07 0.36
C PHE A 140 29.08 2.94 -0.13
N GLY A 141 28.47 1.76 -0.02
CA GLY A 141 27.07 1.56 -0.41
C GLY A 141 26.11 2.39 0.46
N ILE A 142 26.31 2.37 1.77
CA ILE A 142 25.51 3.12 2.74
C ILE A 142 25.72 4.63 2.57
N PHE A 143 26.96 5.06 2.32
CA PHE A 143 27.30 6.45 2.02
C PHE A 143 26.53 6.95 0.79
N LEU A 144 26.60 6.25 -0.35
CA LEU A 144 25.90 6.65 -1.56
C LEU A 144 24.38 6.69 -1.38
N PHE A 145 23.80 5.67 -0.74
CA PHE A 145 22.37 5.64 -0.42
C PHE A 145 21.96 6.87 0.41
N SER A 146 22.75 7.19 1.44
CA SER A 146 22.50 8.33 2.32
C SER A 146 22.66 9.67 1.60
N CYS A 147 23.64 9.81 0.71
CA CYS A 147 23.79 10.99 -0.14
C CYS A 147 22.58 11.20 -1.05
N CYS A 148 22.04 10.14 -1.65
CA CYS A 148 20.83 10.22 -2.47
C CYS A 148 19.64 10.74 -1.64
N ALA A 149 19.44 10.20 -0.44
CA ALA A 149 18.38 10.65 0.47
C ALA A 149 18.53 12.14 0.86
N VAL A 150 19.76 12.61 1.09
CA VAL A 150 20.04 14.05 1.35
C VAL A 150 19.69 14.91 0.13
N ILE A 151 20.08 14.50 -1.08
CA ILE A 151 19.78 15.22 -2.31
C ILE A 151 18.27 15.29 -2.56
N ILE A 152 17.54 14.17 -2.38
CA ILE A 152 16.08 14.13 -2.47
C ILE A 152 15.46 15.15 -1.51
N GLY A 153 15.93 15.16 -0.26
CA GLY A 153 15.52 16.13 0.75
C GLY A 153 15.76 17.58 0.36
N ALA A 154 16.93 17.88 -0.20
CA ALA A 154 17.28 19.21 -0.67
C ALA A 154 16.37 19.67 -1.82
N ILE A 155 16.10 18.79 -2.80
CA ILE A 155 15.18 19.10 -3.91
C ILE A 155 13.76 19.35 -3.39
N GLN A 156 13.25 18.49 -2.48
CA GLN A 156 11.94 18.70 -1.85
C GLN A 156 11.88 20.01 -1.05
N ALA A 157 12.95 20.38 -0.34
CA ALA A 157 13.06 21.66 0.35
C ALA A 157 13.01 22.84 -0.63
N VAL A 158 13.70 22.76 -1.76
CA VAL A 158 13.64 23.78 -2.83
C VAL A 158 12.22 23.91 -3.38
N ILE A 159 11.51 22.81 -3.60
CA ILE A 159 10.10 22.81 -4.03
C ILE A 159 9.21 23.56 -3.02
N VAL A 160 9.38 23.31 -1.71
CA VAL A 160 8.65 24.06 -0.67
C VAL A 160 8.99 25.54 -0.74
N MET A 161 10.28 25.89 -0.79
CA MET A 161 10.72 27.28 -0.82
C MET A 161 10.15 28.03 -2.03
N TYR A 162 10.11 27.38 -3.19
CA TYR A 162 9.53 27.90 -4.42
C TYR A 162 8.00 28.07 -4.32
N GLY A 163 7.28 27.05 -3.84
CA GLY A 163 5.83 27.13 -3.67
C GLY A 163 5.39 28.26 -2.72
N PHE A 164 6.13 28.49 -1.64
CA PHE A 164 5.87 29.62 -0.73
C PHE A 164 6.35 30.98 -1.26
N HIS A 165 7.21 31.01 -2.29
CA HIS A 165 7.58 32.25 -2.98
C HIS A 165 6.49 32.68 -3.99
N HIS A 166 5.71 31.72 -4.49
CA HIS A 166 4.63 31.92 -5.46
C HIS A 166 3.27 31.45 -4.89
N PRO A 167 2.58 32.29 -4.09
CA PRO A 167 1.39 31.88 -3.33
C PRO A 167 0.23 31.33 -4.18
N TYR A 168 0.15 31.68 -5.46
CA TYR A 168 -0.89 31.16 -6.38
C TYR A 168 -0.76 29.66 -6.68
N LEU A 169 0.39 29.03 -6.35
CA LEU A 169 0.61 27.59 -6.52
C LEU A 169 0.12 26.78 -5.31
N LEU A 170 -0.08 27.44 -4.16
CA LEU A 170 -0.50 26.79 -2.93
C LEU A 170 -2.01 26.50 -2.94
N ASN A 171 -2.43 25.54 -2.12
CA ASN A 171 -3.86 25.29 -1.89
C ASN A 171 -4.53 26.53 -1.24
N HIS A 172 -5.79 26.78 -1.60
CA HIS A 172 -6.58 27.95 -1.19
C HIS A 172 -6.62 28.14 0.34
N GLU A 173 -6.75 27.06 1.09
CA GLU A 173 -6.80 27.08 2.57
C GLU A 173 -5.50 27.60 3.20
N ILE A 174 -4.35 27.33 2.57
CA ILE A 174 -3.04 27.79 3.04
C ILE A 174 -2.80 29.22 2.56
N GLN A 175 -3.28 29.56 1.37
CA GLN A 175 -3.20 30.90 0.81
C GLN A 175 -3.92 31.93 1.70
N GLU A 176 -5.12 31.59 2.21
CA GLU A 176 -5.92 32.45 3.09
C GLU A 176 -5.43 32.50 4.55
N SER A 177 -4.47 31.66 4.92
CA SER A 177 -4.01 31.57 6.31
C SER A 177 -3.13 32.77 6.72
N GLU A 178 -3.39 33.34 7.90
CA GLU A 178 -2.66 34.53 8.41
C GLU A 178 -1.16 34.29 8.66
N ASN A 179 -0.73 33.02 8.80
CA ASN A 179 0.63 32.64 9.25
C ASN A 179 1.41 31.78 8.23
N GLN A 180 1.49 32.19 6.95
CA GLN A 180 2.20 31.44 5.90
C GLN A 180 3.68 31.11 6.25
N VAL A 181 4.38 32.02 6.94
CA VAL A 181 5.78 31.82 7.37
C VAL A 181 5.91 30.64 8.35
N PHE A 182 4.93 30.47 9.23
CA PHE A 182 4.89 29.37 10.17
C PHE A 182 4.66 28.03 9.47
N TYR A 183 3.73 27.97 8.50
CA TYR A 183 3.50 26.79 7.68
C TYR A 183 4.74 26.38 6.89
N LYS A 184 5.41 27.35 6.27
CA LYS A 184 6.67 27.15 5.53
C LYS A 184 7.73 26.47 6.39
N TYR A 185 8.03 27.04 7.55
CA TYR A 185 9.07 26.50 8.45
C TYR A 185 8.71 25.10 8.96
N HIS A 186 7.43 24.85 9.25
CA HIS A 186 6.99 23.57 9.75
C HIS A 186 7.07 22.45 8.69
N ILE A 187 6.60 22.71 7.47
CA ILE A 187 6.68 21.76 6.35
C ILE A 187 8.15 21.45 6.04
N LEU A 188 8.98 22.49 5.99
CA LEU A 188 10.42 22.33 5.79
C LEU A 188 11.05 21.45 6.88
N LYS A 189 10.67 21.65 8.15
CA LYS A 189 11.15 20.84 9.28
C LYS A 189 10.73 19.37 9.15
N ILE A 190 9.53 19.08 8.66
CA ILE A 190 9.06 17.70 8.46
C ILE A 190 9.85 17.02 7.33
N ILE A 191 9.98 17.69 6.19
CA ILE A 191 10.68 17.16 5.01
C ILE A 191 12.17 16.97 5.29
N LEU A 192 12.82 17.93 5.97
CA LEU A 192 14.26 17.90 6.24
C LEU A 192 14.66 16.93 7.38
N ARG A 193 13.68 16.38 8.12
CA ARG A 193 13.92 15.45 9.23
C ARG A 193 14.56 14.13 8.78
N GLY A 194 14.09 13.52 7.69
CA GLY A 194 14.68 12.30 7.13
C GLY A 194 16.11 12.56 6.59
N PRO A 195 16.29 13.55 5.71
CA PRO A 195 17.59 13.97 5.19
C PRO A 195 18.64 14.29 6.26
N THR A 196 18.27 14.91 7.38
CA THR A 196 19.23 15.16 8.47
C THR A 196 19.71 13.87 9.13
N LEU A 197 18.82 12.90 9.35
CA LEU A 197 19.21 11.56 9.83
C LEU A 197 20.06 10.82 8.79
N SER A 198 19.72 10.90 7.51
CA SER A 198 20.54 10.33 6.41
C SER A 198 21.91 11.01 6.31
N PHE A 199 22.01 12.31 6.56
CA PHE A 199 23.29 13.01 6.62
C PHE A 199 24.18 12.47 7.74
N PHE A 200 23.62 12.23 8.93
CA PHE A 200 24.35 11.55 9.99
C PHE A 200 24.74 10.12 9.62
N ALA A 201 23.85 9.36 8.97
CA ALA A 201 24.18 8.03 8.45
C ALA A 201 25.37 8.08 7.47
N ALA A 202 25.41 9.03 6.54
CA ALA A 202 26.52 9.22 5.60
C ALA A 202 27.85 9.55 6.28
N ILE A 203 27.83 10.30 7.39
CA ILE A 203 29.04 10.58 8.17
C ILE A 203 29.49 9.31 8.87
N PHE A 204 28.59 8.65 9.60
CA PHE A 204 28.92 7.48 10.41
C PHE A 204 29.22 6.23 9.60
N SER A 205 28.86 6.15 8.31
CA SER A 205 29.19 5.00 7.48
C SER A 205 30.69 4.71 7.46
N PHE A 206 31.56 5.72 7.43
CA PHE A 206 33.02 5.53 7.42
C PHE A 206 33.64 5.28 8.79
N PHE A 207 32.96 5.64 9.89
CA PHE A 207 33.49 5.50 11.24
C PHE A 207 32.96 4.24 11.95
N PHE A 208 31.66 3.97 11.82
CA PHE A 208 30.97 2.91 12.55
C PHE A 208 29.68 2.49 11.82
N ILE A 209 29.81 1.49 10.93
CA ILE A 209 28.73 0.95 10.08
C ILE A 209 27.43 0.63 10.85
N PRO A 210 27.45 -0.05 12.02
CA PRO A 210 26.23 -0.39 12.73
C PRO A 210 25.38 0.83 13.10
N LEU A 211 26.01 1.94 13.49
CA LEU A 211 25.29 3.17 13.84
C LEU A 211 24.69 3.85 12.61
N SER A 212 25.29 3.69 11.43
CA SER A 212 24.67 4.16 10.18
C SER A 212 23.34 3.44 9.91
N TYR A 213 23.28 2.12 10.11
CA TYR A 213 22.02 1.37 10.01
C TYR A 213 21.00 1.78 11.08
N VAL A 214 21.45 2.12 12.29
CA VAL A 214 20.57 2.67 13.33
C VAL A 214 19.95 4.00 12.87
N PHE A 215 20.74 4.91 12.29
CA PHE A 215 20.20 6.17 11.75
C PHE A 215 19.20 5.94 10.61
N LEU A 216 19.47 5.01 9.69
CA LEU A 216 18.52 4.64 8.64
C LEU A 216 17.24 4.00 9.21
N GLY A 217 17.36 3.14 10.21
CA GLY A 217 16.20 2.61 10.94
C GLY A 217 15.39 3.71 11.64
N LEU A 218 16.06 4.71 12.21
CA LEU A 218 15.38 5.86 12.81
C LEU A 218 14.57 6.66 11.78
N VAL A 219 15.00 6.78 10.52
CA VAL A 219 14.18 7.42 9.47
C VAL A 219 12.80 6.78 9.37
N ILE A 220 12.72 5.46 9.51
CA ILE A 220 11.47 4.68 9.44
C ILE A 220 10.61 4.89 10.70
N PHE A 221 11.20 4.72 11.89
CA PHE A 221 10.42 4.69 13.14
C PHE A 221 10.09 6.08 13.70
N PHE A 222 10.88 7.10 13.39
CA PHE A 222 10.80 8.41 14.04
C PHE A 222 9.47 9.18 13.76
N PRO A 223 8.81 9.06 12.59
CA PRO A 223 7.44 9.54 12.39
C PRO A 223 6.44 8.88 13.36
N HIS A 224 6.54 7.57 13.59
CA HIS A 224 5.63 6.80 14.44
C HIS A 224 5.92 6.98 15.94
N LEU A 225 7.20 7.04 16.33
CA LEU A 225 7.64 7.18 17.72
C LEU A 225 7.19 8.53 18.32
N SER A 226 7.14 9.59 17.51
CA SER A 226 6.65 10.91 17.93
C SER A 226 5.16 10.90 18.33
N HIS A 227 4.38 9.95 17.80
CA HIS A 227 2.99 9.76 18.20
C HIS A 227 2.89 8.89 19.46
N LEU A 228 3.66 7.80 19.52
CA LEU A 228 3.68 6.93 20.69
C LEU A 228 4.05 7.72 21.95
N THR A 229 5.09 8.55 21.87
CA THR A 229 5.52 9.46 22.94
C THR A 229 4.46 10.50 23.33
N LYS A 230 3.73 11.08 22.37
CA LYS A 230 2.58 11.97 22.65
C LYS A 230 1.42 11.23 23.32
N TRP A 231 1.08 10.04 22.85
CA TRP A 231 0.05 9.18 23.44
C TRP A 231 0.42 8.75 24.86
N PHE A 232 1.68 8.32 25.07
CA PHE A 232 2.20 7.97 26.40
C PHE A 232 2.19 9.19 27.31
N ARG A 233 2.62 10.37 26.85
CA ARG A 233 2.58 11.62 27.63
C ARG A 233 1.14 11.98 28.02
N ARG A 234 0.19 11.88 27.08
CA ARG A 234 -1.23 12.14 27.35
C ARG A 234 -1.83 11.14 28.34
N LYS A 235 -1.45 9.86 28.23
CA LYS A 235 -1.97 8.78 29.09
C LYS A 235 -1.36 8.75 30.48
N PHE A 236 -0.08 9.10 30.62
CA PHE A 236 0.65 8.98 31.90
C PHE A 236 0.90 10.31 32.61
N LEU A 237 1.12 11.42 31.89
CA LEU A 237 1.43 12.71 32.52
C LEU A 237 0.23 13.65 32.67
N GLY A 238 -0.94 13.33 32.07
CA GLY A 238 -2.16 14.13 32.21
C GLY A 238 -2.02 15.60 31.78
N GLN A 239 -0.96 15.95 31.04
CA GLN A 239 -0.67 17.31 30.60
C GLN A 239 -1.40 17.55 29.27
N GLU A 240 -2.49 18.30 29.31
CA GLU A 240 -3.07 18.94 28.12
C GLU A 240 -2.12 20.09 27.75
N ASP A 241 -1.35 19.92 26.67
CA ASP A 241 -0.50 21.01 26.18
C ASP A 241 -1.42 22.15 25.67
N GLU A 242 -1.55 23.23 26.46
CA GLU A 242 -2.07 24.53 26.03
C GLU A 242 -1.11 25.13 24.99
N VAL A 243 -1.26 24.73 23.74
CA VAL A 243 -0.68 25.44 22.59
C VAL A 243 -1.82 25.63 21.60
N PRO A 244 -1.99 26.79 20.94
CA PRO A 244 -3.00 27.04 19.90
C PRO A 244 -2.71 26.20 18.65
N LEU A 245 -2.81 24.88 18.81
CA LEU A 245 -2.34 23.82 17.95
C LEU A 245 -3.54 22.93 17.52
N GLU A 246 -4.78 23.28 17.86
CA GLU A 246 -5.95 22.46 17.56
C GLU A 246 -6.39 22.60 16.10
N SER A 247 -6.45 23.83 15.54
CA SER A 247 -6.69 24.04 14.10
C SER A 247 -5.50 23.58 13.23
N PHE A 248 -4.30 23.62 13.80
CA PHE A 248 -3.02 23.35 13.14
C PHE A 248 -2.71 21.86 12.97
N THR A 249 -3.06 21.04 13.97
CA THR A 249 -2.84 19.58 13.89
C THR A 249 -3.74 18.96 12.82
N PHE A 250 -4.90 19.57 12.52
CA PHE A 250 -5.88 19.06 11.57
C PHE A 250 -5.35 18.84 10.15
N TYR A 251 -4.60 19.78 9.57
CA TYR A 251 -4.09 19.69 8.18
C TYR A 251 -2.85 18.80 8.01
N LEU A 252 -1.95 18.75 9.00
CA LEU A 252 -0.80 17.82 8.99
C LEU A 252 -1.18 16.41 9.47
N THR A 253 -2.33 16.28 10.13
CA THR A 253 -2.98 15.01 10.50
C THR A 253 -4.05 14.61 9.50
N GLU A 254 -4.17 15.36 8.39
CA GLU A 254 -5.10 15.05 7.32
C GLU A 254 -4.84 13.61 6.84
N PRO A 255 -5.89 12.81 6.59
CA PRO A 255 -5.74 11.52 5.95
C PRO A 255 -4.86 11.65 4.70
N LEU A 256 -4.01 10.64 4.44
CA LEU A 256 -3.38 10.58 3.13
C LEU A 256 -4.47 10.46 2.07
N SER A 257 -4.24 11.08 0.91
CA SER A 257 -5.15 10.94 -0.23
C SER A 257 -5.36 9.46 -0.54
N LYS A 258 -6.62 9.05 -0.54
CA LYS A 258 -7.04 7.67 -0.83
C LYS A 258 -6.55 7.25 -2.22
N GLU A 259 -6.74 8.10 -3.22
CA GLU A 259 -6.32 7.87 -4.61
C GLU A 259 -4.82 7.61 -4.72
N ARG A 260 -4.00 8.35 -3.97
CA ARG A 260 -2.54 8.17 -3.96
C ARG A 260 -2.17 6.81 -3.35
N ILE A 261 -2.83 6.41 -2.26
CA ILE A 261 -2.63 5.09 -1.65
C ILE A 261 -3.03 3.97 -2.61
N GLU A 262 -4.18 4.10 -3.28
CA GLU A 262 -4.66 3.12 -4.26
C GLU A 262 -3.67 3.00 -5.42
N THR A 263 -3.27 4.13 -6.02
CA THR A 263 -2.32 4.15 -7.15
C THR A 263 -0.97 3.54 -6.80
N PHE A 264 -0.42 3.86 -5.62
CA PHE A 264 0.82 3.25 -5.15
C PHE A 264 0.66 1.74 -4.91
N SER A 265 -0.46 1.31 -4.32
CA SER A 265 -0.75 -0.10 -4.05
C SER A 265 -0.88 -0.89 -5.34
N ASP A 266 -1.66 -0.39 -6.30
CA ASP A 266 -1.86 -0.99 -7.62
C ASP A 266 -0.54 -1.16 -8.37
N GLY A 267 0.35 -0.16 -8.28
CA GLY A 267 1.70 -0.24 -8.85
C GLY A 267 2.55 -1.36 -8.22
N VAL A 268 2.49 -1.55 -6.90
CA VAL A 268 3.19 -2.66 -6.22
C VAL A 268 2.65 -4.01 -6.71
N TYR A 269 1.32 -4.20 -6.72
CA TYR A 269 0.71 -5.45 -7.19
C TYR A 269 1.05 -5.76 -8.65
N ALA A 270 0.99 -4.75 -9.52
CA ALA A 270 1.33 -4.88 -10.93
C ALA A 270 2.79 -5.33 -11.10
N ILE A 271 3.73 -4.69 -10.38
CA ILE A 271 5.14 -5.07 -10.50
C ILE A 271 5.41 -6.45 -9.96
N VAL A 272 4.83 -6.82 -8.83
CA VAL A 272 4.93 -8.20 -8.31
C VAL A 272 4.46 -9.21 -9.36
N ALA A 273 3.29 -9.00 -9.97
CA ALA A 273 2.80 -9.88 -11.02
C ALA A 273 3.72 -9.92 -12.26
N THR A 274 4.32 -8.78 -12.65
CA THR A 274 5.29 -8.75 -13.76
C THR A 274 6.59 -9.48 -13.44
N LEU A 275 7.09 -9.42 -12.20
CA LEU A 275 8.29 -10.13 -11.79
C LEU A 275 8.10 -11.65 -11.90
N LEU A 276 6.91 -12.15 -11.55
CA LEU A 276 6.59 -13.58 -11.68
C LEU A 276 6.62 -14.08 -13.13
N ILE A 277 6.07 -13.31 -14.07
CA ILE A 277 6.09 -13.75 -15.48
C ILE A 277 7.48 -13.58 -16.10
N LEU A 278 8.26 -12.58 -15.68
CA LEU A 278 9.63 -12.41 -16.13
C LEU A 278 10.51 -13.59 -15.71
N ASP A 279 10.34 -14.10 -14.49
CA ASP A 279 11.02 -15.31 -13.99
C ASP A 279 10.77 -16.52 -14.90
N ILE A 280 9.50 -16.78 -15.23
CA ILE A 280 9.11 -17.82 -16.20
C ILE A 280 9.68 -17.57 -17.59
N CYS A 281 9.69 -16.32 -18.06
CA CYS A 281 10.22 -15.98 -19.38
C CYS A 281 11.75 -16.15 -19.47
N GLU A 282 12.48 -16.03 -18.37
CA GLU A 282 13.93 -16.21 -18.31
C GLU A 282 14.31 -17.70 -18.22
N ASP A 283 13.65 -18.46 -17.34
CA ASP A 283 14.10 -19.82 -16.99
C ASP A 283 13.39 -20.95 -17.76
N ASN A 284 12.19 -20.72 -18.30
CA ASN A 284 11.35 -21.78 -18.88
C ASN A 284 11.27 -21.74 -20.42
N VAL A 285 12.25 -21.12 -21.06
CA VAL A 285 12.40 -21.09 -22.53
C VAL A 285 13.61 -21.95 -22.91
N PRO A 286 13.40 -23.14 -23.52
CA PRO A 286 14.50 -24.05 -23.79
C PRO A 286 15.37 -23.57 -24.96
N ASP A 287 16.67 -23.81 -24.85
CA ASP A 287 17.63 -23.45 -25.89
C ASP A 287 17.47 -24.33 -27.13
N ARG A 288 17.70 -23.74 -28.32
CA ARG A 288 17.57 -24.47 -29.60
C ARG A 288 18.47 -25.70 -29.69
N THR A 289 19.67 -25.62 -29.10
CA THR A 289 20.63 -26.73 -29.02
C THR A 289 20.11 -27.83 -28.10
N GLU A 290 19.58 -27.47 -26.93
CA GLU A 290 19.00 -28.42 -25.98
C GLU A 290 17.80 -29.16 -26.59
N VAL A 291 16.88 -28.44 -27.26
CA VAL A 291 15.73 -29.05 -27.95
C VAL A 291 16.18 -30.07 -29.00
N ARG A 292 17.23 -29.75 -29.75
CA ARG A 292 17.77 -30.63 -30.79
C ARG A 292 18.44 -31.87 -30.21
N GLU A 293 19.25 -31.70 -29.16
CA GLU A 293 20.07 -32.77 -28.59
C GLU A 293 19.28 -33.69 -27.65
N LYS A 294 18.48 -33.12 -26.72
CA LYS A 294 17.76 -33.87 -25.69
C LYS A 294 16.40 -34.39 -26.17
N TYR A 295 15.73 -33.68 -27.09
CA TYR A 295 14.35 -34.00 -27.52
C TYR A 295 14.23 -34.28 -29.03
N GLY A 296 15.34 -34.42 -29.75
CA GLY A 296 15.34 -34.73 -31.18
C GLY A 296 14.67 -33.66 -32.05
N GLY A 297 14.66 -32.40 -31.60
CA GLY A 297 14.00 -31.29 -32.30
C GLY A 297 12.50 -31.15 -31.99
N ASN A 298 11.93 -31.98 -31.12
CA ASN A 298 10.52 -31.89 -30.73
C ASN A 298 10.31 -30.91 -29.57
N LEU A 299 9.94 -29.68 -29.91
CA LEU A 299 9.68 -28.61 -28.94
C LEU A 299 8.55 -28.93 -27.95
N ILE A 300 7.52 -29.69 -28.37
CA ILE A 300 6.37 -29.99 -27.50
C ILE A 300 6.80 -30.83 -26.30
N ASN A 301 7.69 -31.81 -26.52
CA ASN A 301 8.23 -32.63 -25.44
C ASN A 301 9.12 -31.82 -24.50
N ALA A 302 9.92 -30.88 -25.02
CA ALA A 302 10.71 -29.97 -24.21
C ALA A 302 9.82 -29.07 -23.33
N LEU A 303 8.78 -28.48 -23.91
CA LEU A 303 7.82 -27.65 -23.18
C LEU A 303 6.99 -28.44 -22.15
N GLY A 304 6.77 -29.73 -22.39
CA GLY A 304 6.07 -30.61 -21.45
C GLY A 304 6.79 -30.74 -20.10
N GLU A 305 8.11 -30.59 -20.05
CA GLU A 305 8.92 -30.66 -18.82
C GLU A 305 8.64 -29.47 -17.89
N TYR A 306 8.32 -28.30 -18.45
CA TYR A 306 8.02 -27.08 -17.71
C TYR A 306 6.55 -26.94 -17.27
N GLY A 307 5.70 -27.93 -17.56
CA GLY A 307 4.28 -27.93 -17.20
C GLY A 307 3.99 -27.56 -15.73
N PRO A 308 4.68 -28.14 -14.73
CA PRO A 308 4.52 -27.79 -13.32
C PRO A 308 4.85 -26.33 -13.00
N ASN A 309 5.89 -25.76 -13.63
CA ASN A 309 6.30 -24.37 -13.42
C ASN A 309 5.21 -23.41 -13.92
N PHE A 310 4.60 -23.69 -15.07
CA PHE A 310 3.46 -22.89 -15.56
C PHE A 310 2.26 -22.95 -14.59
N LEU A 311 1.97 -24.12 -14.02
CA LEU A 311 0.89 -24.25 -13.03
C LEU A 311 1.19 -23.49 -11.74
N ALA A 312 2.44 -23.53 -11.27
CA ALA A 312 2.90 -22.78 -10.11
C ALA A 312 2.81 -21.26 -10.36
N TYR A 313 3.17 -20.81 -11.56
CA TYR A 313 2.97 -19.42 -11.99
C TYR A 313 1.50 -19.01 -11.93
N PHE A 314 0.58 -19.79 -12.50
CA PHE A 314 -0.84 -19.46 -12.48
C PHE A 314 -1.41 -19.39 -11.06
N GLY A 315 -1.04 -20.34 -10.18
CA GLY A 315 -1.44 -20.31 -8.77
C GLY A 315 -0.95 -19.04 -8.05
N SER A 316 0.29 -18.66 -8.30
CA SER A 316 0.92 -17.49 -7.68
C SER A 316 0.31 -16.17 -8.21
N PHE A 317 0.09 -16.06 -9.52
CA PHE A 317 -0.60 -14.93 -10.14
C PHE A 317 -2.02 -14.77 -9.56
N VAL A 318 -2.75 -15.87 -9.43
CA VAL A 318 -4.10 -15.85 -8.83
C VAL A 318 -4.04 -15.43 -7.36
N THR A 319 -3.05 -15.88 -6.58
CA THR A 319 -2.88 -15.42 -5.19
C THR A 319 -2.65 -13.92 -5.09
N ILE A 320 -1.77 -13.36 -5.95
CA ILE A 320 -1.52 -11.91 -6.00
C ILE A 320 -2.80 -11.17 -6.42
N GLY A 321 -3.50 -11.64 -7.45
CA GLY A 321 -4.73 -11.03 -7.94
C GLY A 321 -5.87 -11.06 -6.92
N LEU A 322 -5.98 -12.13 -6.12
CA LEU A 322 -6.97 -12.22 -5.05
C LEU A 322 -6.61 -11.34 -3.85
N LEU A 323 -5.33 -11.23 -3.48
CA LEU A 323 -4.89 -10.26 -2.46
C LEU A 323 -5.17 -8.81 -2.91
N TRP A 324 -4.91 -8.49 -4.18
CA TRP A 324 -5.29 -7.21 -4.78
C TRP A 324 -6.82 -7.01 -4.74
N PHE A 325 -7.60 -8.02 -5.09
CA PHE A 325 -9.07 -7.95 -5.05
C PHE A 325 -9.60 -7.71 -3.63
N VAL A 326 -8.99 -8.31 -2.61
CA VAL A 326 -9.31 -8.07 -1.20
C VAL A 326 -9.02 -6.61 -0.83
N HIS A 327 -7.83 -6.12 -1.19
CA HIS A 327 -7.42 -4.73 -0.97
C HIS A 327 -8.35 -3.73 -1.68
N HIS A 328 -8.61 -3.92 -2.96
CA HIS A 328 -9.53 -3.10 -3.75
C HIS A 328 -10.93 -3.08 -3.12
N SER A 329 -11.47 -4.25 -2.75
CA SER A 329 -12.77 -4.35 -2.08
C SER A 329 -12.81 -3.63 -0.74
N LEU A 330 -11.70 -3.63 0.02
CA LEU A 330 -11.55 -2.90 1.27
C LEU A 330 -11.57 -1.39 1.02
N PHE A 331 -10.71 -0.91 0.12
CA PHE A 331 -10.58 0.53 -0.15
C PHE A 331 -11.81 1.13 -0.83
N LEU A 332 -12.61 0.37 -1.59
CA LEU A 332 -13.93 0.80 -2.04
C LEU A 332 -14.86 1.22 -0.89
N HIS A 333 -14.78 0.55 0.26
CA HIS A 333 -15.61 0.85 1.44
C HIS A 333 -14.98 1.86 2.40
N VAL A 334 -13.68 2.17 2.22
CA VAL A 334 -12.98 3.19 3.00
C VAL A 334 -13.31 4.58 2.45
N THR A 335 -13.81 5.45 3.31
CA THR A 335 -14.09 6.86 2.99
C THR A 335 -12.90 7.76 3.34
N LYS A 336 -12.19 7.47 4.43
CA LYS A 336 -11.07 8.28 4.93
C LYS A 336 -9.93 7.38 5.40
N SER A 337 -8.72 7.60 4.88
CA SER A 337 -7.55 6.79 5.24
C SER A 337 -6.80 7.39 6.43
N THR A 338 -6.87 6.73 7.58
CA THR A 338 -6.11 7.17 8.77
C THR A 338 -4.62 6.83 8.66
N ARG A 339 -3.78 7.47 9.48
CA ARG A 339 -2.34 7.18 9.53
C ARG A 339 -2.04 5.72 9.91
N LEU A 340 -2.82 5.13 10.82
CA LEU A 340 -2.65 3.72 11.19
C LEU A 340 -2.98 2.81 9.99
N MET A 341 -4.07 3.09 9.27
CA MET A 341 -4.42 2.37 8.04
C MET A 341 -3.32 2.49 6.99
N SER A 342 -2.73 3.68 6.82
CA SER A 342 -1.59 3.87 5.91
C SER A 342 -0.36 3.06 6.33
N LEU A 343 0.00 3.04 7.63
CA LEU A 343 1.12 2.23 8.11
C LEU A 343 0.87 0.74 7.84
N LEU A 344 -0.32 0.24 8.17
CA LEU A 344 -0.70 -1.15 7.92
C LEU A 344 -0.72 -1.46 6.42
N ASN A 345 -1.14 -0.51 5.58
CA ASN A 345 -1.04 -0.64 4.12
C ASN A 345 0.41 -0.76 3.65
N THR A 346 1.29 0.13 4.12
CA THR A 346 2.73 0.07 3.82
C THR A 346 3.34 -1.28 4.23
N LEU A 347 3.00 -1.78 5.42
CA LEU A 347 3.47 -3.09 5.87
C LEU A 347 2.91 -4.23 5.00
N SER A 348 1.61 -4.20 4.68
CA SER A 348 1.01 -5.17 3.76
C SER A 348 1.74 -5.19 2.41
N LEU A 349 1.97 -4.02 1.80
CA LEU A 349 2.65 -3.90 0.51
C LEU A 349 4.11 -4.37 0.56
N ALA A 350 4.82 -4.17 1.67
CA ALA A 350 6.18 -4.69 1.84
C ALA A 350 6.23 -6.22 1.81
N PHE A 351 5.23 -6.90 2.40
CA PHE A 351 5.15 -8.36 2.32
C PHE A 351 4.63 -8.84 0.96
N ILE A 352 3.73 -8.10 0.32
CA ILE A 352 3.28 -8.38 -1.05
C ILE A 352 4.47 -8.29 -2.03
N GLY A 353 5.33 -7.28 -1.87
CA GLY A 353 6.55 -7.13 -2.66
C GLY A 353 7.56 -8.26 -2.47
N GLY A 354 7.46 -9.02 -1.38
CA GLY A 354 8.25 -10.23 -1.11
C GLY A 354 7.68 -11.53 -1.72
N LEU A 355 6.47 -11.51 -2.31
CA LEU A 355 5.87 -12.70 -2.93
C LEU A 355 6.70 -13.31 -4.08
N PRO A 356 7.43 -12.56 -4.92
CA PRO A 356 8.30 -13.15 -5.93
C PRO A 356 9.38 -14.07 -5.33
N LEU A 357 9.96 -13.70 -4.17
CA LEU A 357 10.91 -14.54 -3.44
C LEU A 357 10.23 -15.82 -2.94
N ALA A 358 9.03 -15.71 -2.37
CA ALA A 358 8.27 -16.88 -1.93
C ALA A 358 7.97 -17.85 -3.09
N TYR A 359 7.61 -17.31 -4.25
CA TYR A 359 7.38 -18.09 -5.47
C TYR A 359 8.64 -18.82 -5.93
N GLN A 360 9.75 -18.10 -6.11
CA GLN A 360 11.02 -18.68 -6.55
C GLN A 360 11.49 -19.79 -5.61
N LEU A 361 11.47 -19.55 -4.29
CA LEU A 361 11.84 -20.58 -3.31
C LEU A 361 10.94 -21.82 -3.44
N THR A 362 9.62 -21.66 -3.57
CA THR A 362 8.73 -22.81 -3.73
C THR A 362 8.87 -23.53 -5.06
N SER A 363 9.30 -22.83 -6.13
CA SER A 363 9.51 -23.40 -7.46
C SER A 363 10.84 -24.17 -7.53
N GLU A 364 11.92 -23.59 -7.01
CA GLU A 364 13.26 -24.17 -7.03
C GLU A 364 13.38 -25.38 -6.09
N PHE A 365 12.76 -25.32 -4.90
CA PHE A 365 12.81 -26.40 -3.91
C PHE A 365 11.69 -27.44 -4.02
N ALA A 366 10.84 -27.38 -5.06
CA ALA A 366 9.76 -28.37 -5.30
C ALA A 366 10.28 -29.81 -5.54
N ASN A 367 11.59 -29.97 -5.81
CA ASN A 367 12.21 -31.26 -6.08
C ASN A 367 12.85 -31.89 -4.81
N LYS A 368 12.03 -32.51 -3.96
CA LYS A 368 12.38 -33.53 -2.94
C LYS A 368 13.63 -33.28 -2.06
N SER A 369 14.00 -32.03 -1.80
CA SER A 369 15.00 -31.69 -0.79
C SER A 369 14.30 -31.44 0.55
N TYR A 370 15.01 -31.67 1.67
CA TYR A 370 14.56 -31.29 3.02
C TYR A 370 14.16 -29.79 3.11
N SER A 371 14.68 -28.98 2.19
CA SER A 371 14.40 -27.54 2.07
C SER A 371 13.02 -27.17 1.50
N GLU A 372 12.23 -28.14 1.02
CA GLU A 372 10.89 -27.88 0.46
C GLU A 372 9.90 -27.35 1.53
N ILE A 373 9.95 -27.91 2.73
CA ILE A 373 9.09 -27.50 3.85
C ILE A 373 9.40 -26.06 4.26
N GLU A 374 10.68 -25.70 4.33
CA GLU A 374 11.12 -24.34 4.68
C GLU A 374 10.63 -23.33 3.63
N ALA A 375 10.71 -23.66 2.34
CA ALA A 375 10.19 -22.81 1.27
C ALA A 375 8.67 -22.58 1.38
N ILE A 376 7.90 -23.65 1.63
CA ILE A 376 6.45 -23.57 1.85
C ILE A 376 6.13 -22.72 3.07
N GLN A 377 6.89 -22.87 4.16
CA GLN A 377 6.73 -22.08 5.38
C GLN A 377 6.99 -20.60 5.14
N VAL A 378 8.07 -20.25 4.44
CA VAL A 378 8.38 -18.87 4.05
C VAL A 378 7.25 -18.27 3.20
N SER A 379 6.70 -19.04 2.26
CA SER A 379 5.55 -18.62 1.45
C SER A 379 4.30 -18.37 2.30
N CYS A 380 3.97 -19.28 3.21
CA CYS A 380 2.83 -19.14 4.13
C CYS A 380 2.98 -17.91 5.05
N VAL A 381 4.16 -17.68 5.61
CA VAL A 381 4.47 -16.52 6.45
C VAL A 381 4.33 -15.22 5.66
N THR A 382 4.84 -15.18 4.42
CA THR A 382 4.75 -14.00 3.56
C THR A 382 3.29 -13.67 3.22
N ILE A 383 2.50 -14.66 2.81
CA ILE A 383 1.06 -14.50 2.52
C ILE A 383 0.27 -14.11 3.78
N PHE A 384 0.61 -14.70 4.94
CA PHE A 384 0.00 -14.38 6.21
C PHE A 384 0.21 -12.90 6.56
N PHE A 385 1.44 -12.40 6.54
CA PHE A 385 1.73 -11.01 6.85
C PHE A 385 1.14 -10.05 5.81
N ALA A 386 1.22 -10.38 4.52
CA ALA A 386 0.59 -9.61 3.44
C ALA A 386 -0.91 -9.38 3.70
N SER A 387 -1.62 -10.42 4.17
CA SER A 387 -3.08 -10.40 4.34
C SER A 387 -3.55 -9.95 5.72
N ILE A 388 -2.86 -10.31 6.81
CA ILE A 388 -3.24 -9.90 8.18
C ILE A 388 -3.14 -8.39 8.36
N PHE A 389 -2.21 -7.72 7.69
CA PHE A 389 -2.14 -6.26 7.73
C PHE A 389 -3.34 -5.61 7.03
N GLN A 390 -3.86 -6.19 5.93
CA GLN A 390 -5.12 -5.71 5.33
C GLN A 390 -6.32 -5.92 6.26
N PHE A 391 -6.37 -7.07 6.93
CA PHE A 391 -7.36 -7.29 8.00
C PHE A 391 -7.20 -6.27 9.14
N GLY A 392 -5.96 -5.92 9.48
CA GLY A 392 -5.63 -4.83 10.42
C GLY A 392 -6.14 -3.46 9.97
N ILE A 393 -6.08 -3.14 8.67
CA ILE A 393 -6.63 -1.89 8.13
C ILE A 393 -8.14 -1.86 8.36
N TRP A 394 -8.84 -2.97 8.12
CA TRP A 394 -10.27 -3.08 8.35
C TRP A 394 -10.65 -2.94 9.82
N THR A 395 -9.94 -3.60 10.73
CA THR A 395 -10.19 -3.45 12.17
C THR A 395 -9.89 -2.02 12.65
N ALA A 396 -8.81 -1.41 12.16
CA ALA A 396 -8.50 0.00 12.41
C ALA A 396 -9.62 0.93 11.93
N ALA A 397 -10.19 0.65 10.76
CA ALA A 397 -11.31 1.42 10.21
C ALA A 397 -12.58 1.24 11.06
N LEU A 398 -12.86 0.05 11.58
CA LEU A 398 -14.04 -0.22 12.43
C LEU A 398 -14.04 0.56 13.74
N PHE A 399 -12.89 0.85 14.34
CA PHE A 399 -12.82 1.66 15.57
C PHE A 399 -13.41 3.07 15.39
N HIS A 400 -13.33 3.65 14.18
CA HIS A 400 -13.88 4.97 13.84
C HIS A 400 -14.88 4.88 12.67
N GLN A 401 -15.71 3.82 12.65
CA GLN A 401 -16.57 3.44 11.53
C GLN A 401 -17.49 4.53 10.95
N ARG A 402 -17.82 5.59 11.73
CA ARG A 402 -18.65 6.70 11.25
C ARG A 402 -17.91 7.60 10.24
N GLU A 403 -16.60 7.75 10.40
CA GLU A 403 -15.76 8.65 9.59
C GLU A 403 -14.99 7.92 8.49
N THR A 404 -14.56 6.68 8.76
CA THR A 404 -13.62 5.92 7.93
C THR A 404 -14.29 4.92 6.99
N LEU A 405 -15.54 4.52 7.27
CA LEU A 405 -16.25 3.47 6.53
C LEU A 405 -17.62 3.92 6.01
N HIS A 406 -17.93 3.43 4.82
CA HIS A 406 -19.27 3.53 4.23
C HIS A 406 -20.32 2.78 5.07
N PRO A 407 -21.57 3.27 5.20
CA PRO A 407 -22.61 2.67 6.06
C PRO A 407 -22.85 1.17 5.87
N LEU A 408 -22.69 0.64 4.65
CA LEU A 408 -22.88 -0.77 4.33
C LEU A 408 -21.87 -1.72 4.99
N ALA A 409 -20.68 -1.21 5.32
CA ALA A 409 -19.54 -1.95 5.85
C ALA A 409 -19.42 -1.87 7.39
N ARG A 410 -20.21 -1.00 8.02
CA ARG A 410 -20.23 -0.77 9.49
C ARG A 410 -20.74 -2.00 10.25
N TYR A 411 -20.56 -2.03 11.56
CA TYR A 411 -21.17 -3.08 12.40
C TYR A 411 -22.69 -3.16 12.15
N GLY A 412 -23.19 -4.36 11.88
CA GLY A 412 -24.60 -4.60 11.50
C GLY A 412 -24.95 -4.24 10.05
N GLY A 413 -23.98 -3.74 9.26
CA GLY A 413 -24.15 -3.45 7.84
C GLY A 413 -24.26 -4.72 6.99
N LYS A 414 -24.94 -4.60 5.85
CA LYS A 414 -25.20 -5.74 4.93
C LYS A 414 -23.93 -6.42 4.43
N GLU A 415 -22.86 -5.65 4.23
CA GLU A 415 -21.60 -6.15 3.67
C GLU A 415 -20.54 -6.42 4.75
N HIS A 416 -20.84 -6.16 6.03
CA HIS A 416 -19.88 -6.31 7.13
C HIS A 416 -19.35 -7.74 7.27
N ALA A 417 -20.27 -8.71 7.37
CA ALA A 417 -19.90 -10.12 7.50
C ALA A 417 -19.15 -10.62 6.25
N PHE A 418 -19.56 -10.18 5.06
CA PHE A 418 -18.89 -10.52 3.81
C PHE A 418 -17.45 -9.99 3.77
N MET A 419 -17.24 -8.72 4.13
CA MET A 419 -15.90 -8.11 4.20
C MET A 419 -15.03 -8.79 5.25
N PHE A 420 -15.58 -9.11 6.42
CA PHE A 420 -14.86 -9.83 7.47
C PHE A 420 -14.34 -11.18 6.97
N VAL A 421 -15.20 -12.02 6.40
CA VAL A 421 -14.78 -13.34 5.91
C VAL A 421 -13.82 -13.21 4.72
N LYS A 422 -14.06 -12.25 3.82
CA LYS A 422 -13.16 -11.97 2.69
C LYS A 422 -11.73 -11.66 3.15
N LEU A 423 -11.57 -10.78 4.14
CA LEU A 423 -10.27 -10.38 4.68
C LEU A 423 -9.64 -11.44 5.59
N ALA A 424 -10.45 -12.27 6.25
CA ALA A 424 -9.98 -13.32 7.15
C ALA A 424 -9.55 -14.61 6.42
N LEU A 425 -9.98 -14.83 5.17
CA LEU A 425 -9.77 -16.08 4.44
C LEU A 425 -8.28 -16.41 4.25
N TYR A 426 -7.51 -15.53 3.60
CA TYR A 426 -6.08 -15.74 3.38
C TYR A 426 -5.26 -15.93 4.68
N PRO A 427 -5.37 -15.05 5.70
CA PRO A 427 -4.55 -15.22 6.90
C PRO A 427 -4.93 -16.49 7.67
N SER A 428 -6.19 -16.91 7.64
CA SER A 428 -6.63 -18.14 8.31
C SER A 428 -6.11 -19.38 7.57
N VAL A 429 -6.19 -19.38 6.24
CA VAL A 429 -5.73 -20.49 5.40
C VAL A 429 -4.21 -20.61 5.44
N SER A 430 -3.46 -19.52 5.30
CA SER A 430 -2.00 -19.56 5.34
C SER A 430 -1.47 -20.00 6.71
N LEU A 431 -2.12 -19.55 7.80
CA LEU A 431 -1.79 -19.99 9.15
C LEU A 431 -2.10 -21.47 9.36
N ALA A 432 -3.24 -21.96 8.87
CA ALA A 432 -3.61 -23.37 8.94
C ALA A 432 -2.62 -24.25 8.18
N VAL A 433 -2.25 -23.87 6.94
CA VAL A 433 -1.25 -24.60 6.15
C VAL A 433 0.10 -24.62 6.86
N PHE A 434 0.54 -23.48 7.42
CA PHE A 434 1.78 -23.42 8.18
C PHE A 434 1.78 -24.43 9.35
N PHE A 435 0.76 -24.42 10.21
CA PHE A 435 0.68 -25.37 11.31
C PHE A 435 0.57 -26.83 10.84
N LEU A 436 -0.19 -27.08 9.77
CA LEU A 436 -0.27 -28.42 9.17
C LEU A 436 1.06 -28.89 8.63
N THR A 437 1.88 -28.02 8.02
CA THR A 437 3.23 -28.38 7.55
C THR A 437 4.17 -28.76 8.70
N CYS A 438 4.00 -28.16 9.88
CA CYS A 438 4.77 -28.51 11.07
C CYS A 438 4.37 -29.86 11.67
N ILE A 439 3.10 -30.28 11.49
CA ILE A 439 2.57 -31.52 12.06
C ILE A 439 2.73 -32.70 11.08
N VAL A 440 2.45 -32.47 9.80
CA VAL A 440 2.39 -33.51 8.76
C VAL A 440 3.34 -33.13 7.62
N SER A 441 4.62 -33.45 7.79
CA SER A 441 5.67 -33.16 6.80
C SER A 441 5.42 -33.85 5.46
N GLU A 442 4.91 -35.08 5.45
CA GLU A 442 4.71 -35.90 4.25
C GLU A 442 3.63 -35.37 3.30
N LEU A 443 2.64 -34.62 3.80
CA LEU A 443 1.53 -34.08 2.99
C LEU A 443 1.63 -32.57 2.73
N SER A 444 2.69 -31.92 3.23
CA SER A 444 2.87 -30.46 3.18
C SER A 444 2.70 -29.88 1.77
N THR A 445 3.32 -30.52 0.78
CA THR A 445 3.31 -30.12 -0.64
C THR A 445 1.93 -30.23 -1.26
N THR A 446 1.27 -31.37 -1.01
CA THR A 446 -0.10 -31.64 -1.50
C THR A 446 -1.08 -30.65 -0.89
N LEU A 447 -0.95 -30.36 0.40
CA LEU A 447 -1.78 -29.37 1.11
C LEU A 447 -1.57 -27.95 0.56
N PHE A 448 -0.33 -27.57 0.27
CA PHE A 448 -0.01 -26.27 -0.30
C PHE A 448 -0.62 -26.11 -1.72
N HIS A 449 -0.40 -27.07 -2.61
CA HIS A 449 -0.99 -27.03 -3.96
C HIS A 449 -2.52 -27.09 -3.94
N LEU A 450 -3.10 -27.93 -3.08
CA LEU A 450 -4.55 -28.01 -2.91
C LEU A 450 -5.11 -26.66 -2.44
N THR A 451 -4.41 -25.99 -1.54
CA THR A 451 -4.80 -24.66 -1.04
C THR A 451 -4.77 -23.61 -2.15
N GLN A 452 -3.73 -23.59 -2.98
CA GLN A 452 -3.64 -22.68 -4.13
C GLN A 452 -4.81 -22.87 -5.12
N ILE A 453 -5.32 -24.09 -5.26
CA ILE A 453 -6.48 -24.40 -6.11
C ILE A 453 -7.81 -24.06 -5.41
N LEU A 454 -7.96 -24.42 -4.13
CA LEU A 454 -9.23 -24.28 -3.40
C LEU A 454 -9.59 -22.83 -3.04
N VAL A 455 -8.59 -22.01 -2.70
CA VAL A 455 -8.82 -20.61 -2.28
C VAL A 455 -9.55 -19.79 -3.35
N PRO A 456 -9.17 -19.82 -4.64
CA PRO A 456 -9.93 -19.15 -5.71
C PRO A 456 -11.40 -19.56 -5.79
N PHE A 457 -11.70 -20.86 -5.67
CA PHE A 457 -13.08 -21.33 -5.62
C PHE A 457 -13.82 -20.84 -4.37
N ALA A 458 -13.14 -20.79 -3.22
CA ALA A 458 -13.69 -20.23 -2.00
C ALA A 458 -14.04 -18.74 -2.16
N PHE A 459 -13.22 -17.96 -2.86
CA PHE A 459 -13.51 -16.55 -3.17
C PHE A 459 -14.71 -16.38 -4.11
N LEU A 460 -14.86 -17.24 -5.13
CA LEU A 460 -16.00 -17.22 -6.05
C LEU A 460 -17.31 -17.56 -5.34
N LEU A 461 -17.28 -18.55 -4.44
CA LEU A 461 -18.45 -19.02 -3.69
C LEU A 461 -18.68 -18.25 -2.39
N LEU A 462 -17.79 -17.29 -2.06
CA LEU A 462 -17.74 -16.62 -0.76
C LEU A 462 -19.09 -16.03 -0.34
N ARG A 463 -19.77 -15.34 -1.27
CA ARG A 463 -21.04 -14.67 -0.97
C ARG A 463 -22.16 -15.66 -0.63
N LEU A 464 -22.17 -16.81 -1.32
CA LEU A 464 -23.12 -17.89 -1.05
C LEU A 464 -22.80 -18.55 0.30
N CYS A 465 -21.53 -18.88 0.55
CA CYS A 465 -21.08 -19.49 1.80
C CYS A 465 -21.39 -18.62 3.02
N VAL A 466 -21.14 -17.29 2.94
CA VAL A 466 -21.44 -16.35 4.02
C VAL A 466 -22.95 -16.29 4.28
N ARG A 467 -23.78 -16.23 3.23
CA ARG A 467 -25.24 -16.18 3.39
C ARG A 467 -25.79 -17.45 4.03
N ILE A 468 -25.36 -18.62 3.56
CA ILE A 468 -25.74 -19.91 4.14
C ILE A 468 -25.27 -20.01 5.60
N GLY A 469 -24.03 -19.62 5.88
CA GLY A 469 -23.45 -19.64 7.23
C GLY A 469 -24.21 -18.74 8.21
N LEU A 470 -24.58 -17.52 7.79
CA LEU A 470 -25.37 -16.61 8.62
C LEU A 470 -26.78 -17.17 8.90
N VAL A 471 -27.44 -17.78 7.92
CA VAL A 471 -28.75 -18.42 8.11
C VAL A 471 -28.64 -19.61 9.06
N ALA A 472 -27.63 -20.46 8.88
CA ALA A 472 -27.38 -21.61 9.74
C ALA A 472 -27.07 -21.19 11.19
N LEU A 473 -26.27 -20.14 11.37
CA LEU A 473 -25.94 -19.60 12.69
C LEU A 473 -27.15 -18.96 13.38
N ALA A 474 -27.98 -18.22 12.63
CA ALA A 474 -29.24 -17.68 13.14
C ALA A 474 -30.21 -18.80 13.55
N PHE A 475 -30.31 -19.85 12.74
CA PHE A 475 -31.11 -21.03 13.05
C PHE A 475 -30.59 -21.74 14.31
N ALA A 476 -29.28 -21.96 14.43
CA ALA A 476 -28.68 -22.55 15.62
C ALA A 476 -28.90 -21.68 16.87
N MET A 477 -28.71 -20.36 16.79
CA MET A 477 -29.00 -19.46 17.90
C MET A 477 -30.49 -19.47 18.30
N SER A 478 -31.40 -19.64 17.34
CA SER A 478 -32.84 -19.78 17.62
C SER A 478 -33.18 -21.08 18.35
N LEU A 479 -32.43 -22.16 18.09
CA LEU A 479 -32.55 -23.46 18.79
C LEU A 479 -32.03 -23.40 20.23
N PHE A 480 -31.01 -22.58 20.50
CA PHE A 480 -30.42 -22.41 21.83
C PHE A 480 -31.07 -21.29 22.66
N ARG A 481 -32.00 -20.50 22.11
CA ARG A 481 -32.73 -19.47 22.87
C ARG A 481 -33.70 -20.16 23.85
N PRO A 482 -33.54 -20.00 25.18
CA PRO A 482 -34.44 -20.63 26.13
C PRO A 482 -35.87 -20.11 25.93
N ARG A 483 -36.85 -21.04 25.87
CA ARG A 483 -38.29 -20.76 25.71
C ARG A 483 -38.89 -19.79 26.75
N HIS A 484 -38.16 -19.46 27.82
CA HIS A 484 -38.64 -18.59 28.91
C HIS A 484 -38.72 -17.10 28.55
N HIS A 485 -37.93 -16.61 27.59
CA HIS A 485 -37.93 -15.17 27.25
C HIS A 485 -39.01 -14.75 26.26
N VAL A 486 -39.62 -15.71 25.54
CA VAL A 486 -40.67 -15.42 24.55
C VAL A 486 -42.01 -15.07 25.23
N LEU A 487 -42.28 -15.67 26.40
CA LEU A 487 -43.49 -15.37 27.17
C LEU A 487 -43.43 -13.99 27.85
N GLU A 488 -42.26 -13.54 28.33
CA GLU A 488 -42.11 -12.20 28.91
C GLU A 488 -42.12 -11.07 27.87
N GLU A 489 -41.57 -11.27 26.65
CA GLU A 489 -41.65 -10.29 25.56
C GLU A 489 -43.08 -10.19 24.98
N GLU A 490 -43.85 -11.28 24.92
CA GLU A 490 -45.27 -11.24 24.51
C GLU A 490 -46.18 -10.65 25.61
N GLU A 491 -45.92 -10.92 26.90
CA GLU A 491 -46.65 -10.26 28.00
C GLU A 491 -46.38 -8.75 28.07
N THR A 492 -45.13 -8.32 27.89
CA THR A 492 -44.79 -6.88 27.87
C THR A 492 -45.30 -6.15 26.63
N ALA A 493 -45.43 -6.83 25.48
CA ALA A 493 -46.08 -6.27 24.28
C ALA A 493 -47.61 -6.19 24.40
N CYS A 494 -48.26 -7.11 25.14
CA CYS A 494 -49.70 -7.08 25.38
C CYS A 494 -50.13 -6.09 26.47
N LEU A 495 -49.21 -5.66 27.34
CA LEU A 495 -49.47 -4.74 28.46
C LEU A 495 -49.29 -3.24 28.13
N SER A 496 -49.02 -2.87 26.87
CA SER A 496 -48.90 -1.48 26.46
C SER A 496 -49.88 -1.10 25.34
N PRO A 497 -51.09 -0.66 25.72
CA PRO A 497 -51.76 0.37 24.92
C PRO A 497 -52.39 1.44 25.83
N ALA A 498 -51.66 2.52 26.12
CA ALA A 498 -52.19 3.85 26.37
C ALA A 498 -51.04 4.84 26.61
N GLU A 499 -51.18 6.07 26.10
CA GLU A 499 -50.30 7.23 26.28
C GLU A 499 -49.04 7.20 25.40
N THR A 500 -49.04 7.86 24.24
CA THR A 500 -48.87 9.31 24.20
C THR A 500 -49.29 9.86 22.83
N LEU A 501 -50.49 10.45 22.80
CA LEU A 501 -50.93 11.43 21.82
C LEU A 501 -50.88 12.79 22.52
N SER A 502 -49.83 13.57 22.26
CA SER A 502 -49.80 15.03 22.40
C SER A 502 -48.57 15.60 21.71
#